data_AF-A0A2E3B3B2-F1
#
_entry.id   AF-A0A2E3B3B2-F1
#
_cell.length_a   1.000
_cell.length_b   1.000
_cell.length_c   1.000
_cell.angle_alpha   90.00
_cell.angle_beta   90.00
_cell.angle_gamma   90.00
#
_symmetry.space_group_name_H-M   'P 1'
#
loop_
_entity.id
_entity.type
_entity.pdbx_description
1 polymer ?
#
loop_
_entity_poly.entity_id
_entity_poly.type
_entity_poly.pdbx_seq_one_letter_code
_entity_poly.pdbx_strand_id
1 'polypeptide(L)'
;MNLKVREVAIKLNVSEKTVYKWLSQGIIPAKRLGKTWVISESSIEKIINPDIYPKEQSENITQHQRGIINPNDSDISEYKALDKFTDFLSSGIEHGFERILGPRSIDTKTIEIISDVLDSSSGEILLQGIGLREFFGDKGYADILRRMLNENRKINIKALLVNPNSDFAKARAIAEDGMVFDDEEIFRSGPLYSDSWRSMNMIATMKKKAQDLSRFSLNVKFVDHWPSSYLIMTEKFTFLESYQFANLQNIYGESSFDGLVPMLQIKSQSDYARILRNHFDYIWSGANPYVKIFSLSEISEKMIIN
;
A
#
# COMPACT_ATOMS: atom_id res chain seq x y z
N MET A 1 -20.85 -7.98 -11.43
CA MET A 1 -20.26 -7.24 -12.57
C MET A 1 -20.34 -5.74 -12.29
N ASN A 2 -19.46 -4.92 -12.86
CA ASN A 2 -19.48 -3.46 -12.69
C ASN A 2 -20.16 -2.82 -13.91
N LEU A 3 -21.15 -1.97 -13.68
CA LEU A 3 -21.94 -1.30 -14.73
C LEU A 3 -21.58 0.18 -14.80
N LYS A 4 -21.54 0.72 -16.03
CA LYS A 4 -21.47 2.16 -16.29
C LYS A 4 -22.86 2.79 -16.28
N VAL A 5 -22.91 4.11 -16.11
CA VAL A 5 -24.17 4.89 -16.07
C VAL A 5 -25.11 4.60 -17.25
N ARG A 6 -24.56 4.49 -18.46
CA ARG A 6 -25.33 4.16 -19.67
C ARG A 6 -25.96 2.77 -19.62
N GLU A 7 -25.26 1.79 -19.08
CA GLU A 7 -25.77 0.41 -18.96
C GLU A 7 -26.86 0.33 -17.90
N VAL A 8 -26.71 1.07 -16.80
CA VAL A 8 -27.75 1.20 -15.77
C VAL A 8 -28.99 1.92 -16.30
N ALA A 9 -28.81 2.97 -17.11
CA ALA A 9 -29.90 3.70 -17.76
C ALA A 9 -30.73 2.78 -18.67
N ILE A 10 -30.07 1.93 -19.46
CA ILE A 10 -30.72 0.93 -20.32
C ILE A 10 -31.44 -0.12 -19.45
N LYS A 11 -30.78 -0.67 -18.42
CA LYS A 11 -31.32 -1.73 -17.57
C LYS A 11 -32.54 -1.28 -16.75
N LEU A 12 -32.59 -0.01 -16.34
CA LEU A 12 -33.68 0.58 -15.59
C LEU A 12 -34.70 1.34 -16.46
N ASN A 13 -34.50 1.37 -17.79
CA ASN A 13 -35.33 2.11 -18.75
C ASN A 13 -35.55 3.59 -18.37
N VAL A 14 -34.48 4.29 -17.99
CA VAL A 14 -34.49 5.72 -17.63
C VAL A 14 -33.40 6.48 -18.38
N SER A 15 -33.49 7.82 -18.40
CA SER A 15 -32.42 8.65 -18.99
C SER A 15 -31.13 8.60 -18.15
N GLU A 16 -29.96 8.72 -18.78
CA GLU A 16 -28.67 8.83 -18.06
C GLU A 16 -28.68 10.00 -17.05
N LYS A 17 -29.35 11.11 -17.39
CA LYS A 17 -29.51 12.27 -16.50
C LYS A 17 -30.23 11.90 -15.19
N THR A 18 -31.22 11.02 -15.26
CA THR A 18 -31.93 10.49 -14.09
C THR A 18 -31.00 9.64 -13.24
N VAL A 19 -30.16 8.79 -13.86
CA VAL A 19 -29.18 7.97 -13.15
C VAL A 19 -28.14 8.86 -12.45
N TYR A 20 -27.59 9.88 -13.12
CA TYR A 20 -26.69 10.85 -12.48
C TYR A 20 -27.34 11.59 -11.30
N LYS A 21 -28.63 11.94 -11.42
CA LYS A 21 -29.38 12.55 -10.31
C LYS A 21 -29.47 11.60 -9.12
N TRP A 22 -29.81 10.33 -9.34
CA TRP A 22 -29.89 9.32 -8.27
C TRP A 22 -28.54 9.02 -7.63
N LEU A 23 -27.46 9.04 -8.39
CA LEU A 23 -26.08 8.95 -7.87
C LEU A 23 -25.75 10.15 -6.98
N SER A 24 -26.08 11.37 -7.42
CA SER A 24 -25.85 12.59 -6.62
C SER A 24 -26.68 12.64 -5.33
N GLN A 25 -27.82 11.97 -5.31
CA GLN A 25 -28.73 11.88 -4.17
C GLN A 25 -28.45 10.66 -3.27
N GLY A 26 -27.45 9.82 -3.62
CA GLY A 26 -27.09 8.62 -2.85
C GLY A 26 -28.09 7.47 -2.93
N ILE A 27 -29.07 7.53 -3.84
CA ILE A 27 -30.11 6.50 -4.00
C ILE A 27 -29.51 5.20 -4.57
N ILE A 28 -28.50 5.33 -5.45
CA ILE A 28 -27.75 4.20 -6.00
C ILE A 28 -26.35 4.21 -5.38
N PRO A 29 -25.95 3.17 -4.63
CA PRO A 29 -24.59 3.07 -4.12
C PRO A 29 -23.63 2.82 -5.29
N ALA A 30 -22.66 3.72 -5.45
CA ALA A 30 -21.70 3.70 -6.55
C ALA A 30 -20.34 4.24 -6.11
N LYS A 31 -19.28 3.82 -6.80
CA LYS A 31 -17.92 4.35 -6.60
C LYS A 31 -17.54 5.25 -7.76
N ARG A 32 -16.87 6.36 -7.47
CA ARG A 32 -16.35 7.27 -8.49
C ARG A 32 -14.90 6.89 -8.80
N LEU A 33 -14.64 6.49 -10.04
CA LEU A 33 -13.29 6.23 -10.56
C LEU A 33 -12.97 7.33 -11.58
N GLY A 34 -12.15 8.30 -11.17
CA GLY A 34 -11.86 9.50 -11.96
C GLY A 34 -13.12 10.32 -12.31
N LYS A 35 -13.43 10.42 -13.60
CA LYS A 35 -14.63 11.12 -14.10
C LYS A 35 -15.86 10.22 -14.25
N THR A 36 -15.74 8.92 -14.00
CA THR A 36 -16.77 7.93 -14.30
C THR A 36 -17.35 7.32 -13.02
N TRP A 37 -18.66 7.12 -13.00
CA TRP A 37 -19.34 6.38 -11.94
C TRP A 37 -19.38 4.90 -12.29
N VAL A 38 -19.00 4.06 -11.32
CA VAL A 38 -19.06 2.61 -11.40
C VAL A 38 -20.06 2.11 -10.39
N ILE A 39 -21.07 1.40 -10.89
CA ILE A 39 -22.21 0.92 -10.12
C ILE A 39 -22.13 -0.60 -10.07
N SER A 40 -22.27 -1.21 -8.89
CA SER A 40 -22.29 -2.67 -8.81
C SER A 40 -23.63 -3.19 -9.32
N GLU A 41 -23.61 -4.27 -10.10
CA GLU A 41 -24.83 -4.90 -10.61
C GLU A 41 -25.76 -5.37 -9.49
N SER A 42 -25.20 -5.89 -8.39
CA SER A 42 -25.93 -6.27 -7.18
C SER A 42 -26.67 -5.10 -6.53
N SER A 43 -26.17 -3.86 -6.67
CA SER A 43 -26.86 -2.67 -6.15
C SER A 43 -28.11 -2.34 -6.96
N ILE A 44 -28.08 -2.59 -8.28
CA ILE A 44 -29.22 -2.36 -9.16
C ILE A 44 -30.29 -3.44 -8.98
N GLU A 45 -29.88 -4.69 -8.80
CA GLU A 45 -30.81 -5.79 -8.53
C GLU A 45 -31.61 -5.60 -7.24
N LYS A 46 -30.98 -5.03 -6.19
CA LYS A 46 -31.67 -4.65 -4.94
C LYS A 46 -32.74 -3.57 -5.14
N ILE A 47 -32.58 -2.70 -6.15
CA ILE A 47 -33.54 -1.63 -6.47
C ILE A 47 -34.68 -2.17 -7.32
N ILE A 48 -34.41 -3.11 -8.23
CA ILE A 48 -35.40 -3.73 -9.11
C ILE A 48 -36.28 -4.72 -8.35
N ASN A 49 -35.72 -5.47 -7.39
CA ASN A 49 -36.42 -6.49 -6.61
C ASN A 49 -36.42 -6.17 -5.10
N PRO A 50 -37.17 -5.15 -4.66
CA PRO A 50 -37.21 -4.73 -3.26
C PRO A 50 -37.86 -5.76 -2.32
N ASP A 51 -38.63 -6.73 -2.82
CA ASP A 51 -39.29 -7.75 -2.00
C ASP A 51 -38.35 -8.90 -1.57
N ILE A 52 -37.16 -8.98 -2.16
CA ILE A 52 -36.15 -10.01 -1.85
C ILE A 52 -35.14 -9.48 -0.80
N TYR A 53 -35.09 -8.17 -0.57
CA TYR A 53 -34.12 -7.52 0.33
C TYR A 53 -34.83 -6.57 1.30
N PRO A 54 -34.82 -6.84 2.62
CA PRO A 54 -35.51 -5.98 3.58
C PRO A 54 -34.98 -4.55 3.54
N LYS A 55 -35.89 -3.57 3.52
CA LYS A 55 -35.58 -2.14 3.61
C LYS A 55 -35.11 -1.80 5.02
N GLU A 56 -33.87 -1.34 5.16
CA GLU A 56 -33.43 -0.64 6.39
C GLU A 56 -34.21 0.69 6.49
N GLN A 57 -35.13 0.76 7.44
CA GLN A 57 -35.82 2.00 7.78
C GLN A 57 -34.95 2.81 8.73
N SER A 58 -34.65 4.05 8.35
CA SER A 58 -34.05 5.06 9.20
C SER A 58 -35.07 5.54 10.23
N GLU A 59 -34.95 5.07 11.48
CA GLU A 59 -35.76 5.57 12.58
C GLU A 59 -35.16 6.85 13.18
N ASN A 60 -35.96 7.90 13.18
CA ASN A 60 -35.72 9.12 13.95
C ASN A 60 -35.79 8.80 15.45
N ILE A 61 -34.67 9.01 16.14
CA ILE A 61 -34.54 8.82 17.59
C ILE A 61 -35.45 9.83 18.30
N THR A 62 -36.60 9.36 18.78
CA THR A 62 -37.35 10.03 19.85
C THR A 62 -37.28 9.12 21.08
N GLN A 63 -36.74 9.65 22.18
CA GLN A 63 -36.55 8.94 23.44
C GLN A 63 -37.85 8.32 23.94
N HIS A 64 -37.94 6.98 23.94
CA HIS A 64 -38.92 6.25 24.73
C HIS A 64 -38.24 5.41 25.81
N GLN A 65 -38.87 5.47 26.98
CA GLN A 65 -38.46 4.95 28.27
C GLN A 65 -38.19 3.43 28.21
N ARG A 66 -37.12 3.00 28.88
CA ARG A 66 -36.75 1.59 29.06
C ARG A 66 -37.83 0.84 29.85
N GLY A 67 -38.74 0.19 29.13
CA GLY A 67 -39.42 -1.01 29.60
C GLY A 67 -38.52 -2.22 29.36
N ILE A 68 -38.46 -3.14 30.31
CA ILE A 68 -37.75 -4.42 30.17
C ILE A 68 -38.48 -5.23 29.11
N ILE A 69 -37.91 -5.31 27.91
CA ILE A 69 -38.37 -6.15 26.80
C ILE A 69 -37.43 -7.35 26.74
N ASN A 70 -37.99 -8.56 26.72
CA ASN A 70 -37.23 -9.78 26.47
C ASN A 70 -36.51 -9.65 25.11
N PRO A 71 -35.22 -9.99 25.01
CA PRO A 71 -34.45 -9.72 23.79
C PRO A 71 -35.08 -10.47 22.62
N ASN A 72 -35.55 -9.73 21.62
CA ASN A 72 -35.96 -10.29 20.34
C ASN A 72 -34.69 -10.79 19.62
N ASP A 73 -34.83 -11.76 18.70
CA ASP A 73 -33.69 -12.31 17.93
C ASP A 73 -32.86 -11.24 17.19
N SER A 74 -33.46 -10.08 16.88
CA SER A 74 -32.77 -8.89 16.36
C SER A 74 -31.75 -8.33 17.34
N ASP A 75 -32.11 -8.22 18.62
CA ASP A 75 -31.23 -7.68 19.66
C ASP A 75 -30.04 -8.63 19.86
N ILE A 76 -30.29 -9.94 19.81
CA ILE A 76 -29.23 -10.97 19.90
C ILE A 76 -28.24 -10.85 18.72
N SER A 77 -28.71 -10.49 17.52
CA SER A 77 -27.85 -10.27 16.35
C SER A 77 -27.00 -9.01 16.50
N GLU A 78 -27.57 -7.92 17.03
CA GLU A 78 -26.85 -6.67 17.27
C GLU A 78 -25.78 -6.81 18.36
N TYR A 79 -26.10 -7.47 19.48
CA TYR A 79 -25.11 -7.76 20.54
C TYR A 79 -23.96 -8.61 19.99
N LYS A 80 -24.24 -9.65 19.19
CA LYS A 80 -23.19 -10.46 18.56
C LYS A 80 -22.32 -9.67 17.59
N ALA A 81 -22.90 -8.74 16.84
CA ALA A 81 -22.13 -7.87 15.94
C ALA A 81 -21.21 -6.93 16.72
N LEU A 82 -21.71 -6.36 17.83
CA LEU A 82 -20.94 -5.50 18.73
C LEU A 82 -19.81 -6.26 19.44
N ASP A 83 -20.07 -7.48 19.90
CA ASP A 83 -19.06 -8.34 20.51
C ASP A 83 -17.95 -8.63 19.51
N LYS A 84 -18.30 -9.06 18.29
CA LYS A 84 -17.32 -9.30 17.22
C LYS A 84 -16.50 -8.06 16.89
N PHE A 85 -17.13 -6.89 16.88
CA PHE A 85 -16.44 -5.61 16.64
C PHE A 85 -15.45 -5.27 17.77
N THR A 86 -15.90 -5.42 19.01
CA THR A 86 -15.08 -5.20 20.21
C THR A 86 -13.90 -6.16 20.27
N ASP A 87 -14.13 -7.44 19.98
CA ASP A 87 -13.11 -8.47 19.94
C ASP A 87 -12.07 -8.18 18.87
N PHE A 88 -12.50 -7.79 17.66
CA PHE A 88 -11.59 -7.42 16.58
C PHE A 88 -10.72 -6.22 16.94
N LEU A 89 -11.31 -5.15 17.49
CA LEU A 89 -10.56 -3.96 17.89
C LEU A 89 -9.60 -4.24 19.04
N SER A 90 -10.06 -4.95 20.08
CA SER A 90 -9.24 -5.31 21.23
C SER A 90 -8.05 -6.16 20.79
N SER A 91 -8.31 -7.19 19.99
CA SER A 91 -7.27 -8.05 19.44
C SER A 91 -6.30 -7.28 18.54
N GLY A 92 -6.79 -6.37 17.69
CA GLY A 92 -5.95 -5.52 16.86
C GLY A 92 -5.00 -4.64 17.71
N ILE A 93 -5.53 -3.98 18.73
CA ILE A 93 -4.74 -3.12 19.63
C ILE A 93 -3.71 -3.95 20.40
N GLU A 94 -4.08 -5.13 20.90
CA GLU A 94 -3.17 -6.06 21.59
C GLU A 94 -1.98 -6.48 20.71
N HIS A 95 -2.22 -6.68 19.41
CA HIS A 95 -1.17 -7.01 18.45
C HIS A 95 -0.47 -5.77 17.85
N GLY A 96 -0.77 -4.58 18.37
CA GLY A 96 -0.11 -3.33 18.04
C GLY A 96 -0.59 -2.64 16.77
N PHE A 97 -1.73 -3.05 16.20
CA PHE A 97 -2.34 -2.35 15.08
C PHE A 97 -2.88 -0.99 15.52
N GLU A 98 -2.55 0.05 14.75
CA GLU A 98 -3.00 1.42 15.00
C GLU A 98 -4.00 1.88 13.95
N ARG A 99 -3.69 1.63 12.68
CA ARG A 99 -4.52 2.06 11.55
C ARG A 99 -4.44 1.08 10.39
N ILE A 100 -5.55 0.95 9.69
CA ILE A 100 -5.58 0.44 8.32
C ILE A 100 -5.67 1.67 7.41
N LEU A 101 -4.61 1.91 6.66
CA LEU A 101 -4.46 3.05 5.77
C LEU A 101 -4.89 2.66 4.35
N GLY A 102 -5.26 3.64 3.54
CA GLY A 102 -5.53 3.44 2.13
C GLY A 102 -4.25 3.08 1.35
N PRO A 103 -4.37 2.84 0.04
CA PRO A 103 -3.21 2.52 -0.77
C PRO A 103 -2.30 3.72 -1.02
N ARG A 104 -0.99 3.57 -0.77
CA ARG A 104 -0.05 4.71 -0.81
C ARG A 104 0.16 5.33 -2.19
N SER A 105 -0.18 4.66 -3.29
CA SER A 105 -0.04 5.23 -4.62
C SER A 105 -1.17 6.21 -4.98
N ILE A 106 -2.31 6.13 -4.29
CA ILE A 106 -3.53 6.92 -4.62
C ILE A 106 -4.13 7.70 -3.44
N ASP A 107 -3.92 7.25 -2.19
CA ASP A 107 -4.50 7.90 -1.01
C ASP A 107 -3.53 8.91 -0.41
N THR A 108 -3.83 10.20 -0.61
CA THR A 108 -3.00 11.30 -0.10
C THR A 108 -2.91 11.32 1.42
N LYS A 109 -3.95 10.87 2.14
CA LYS A 109 -3.91 10.81 3.61
C LYS A 109 -2.88 9.80 4.11
N THR A 110 -2.75 8.68 3.40
CA THR A 110 -1.73 7.67 3.71
C THR A 110 -0.32 8.27 3.52
N ILE A 111 -0.10 9.00 2.44
CA ILE A 111 1.16 9.70 2.18
C ILE A 111 1.45 10.73 3.28
N GLU A 112 0.47 11.54 3.67
CA GLU A 112 0.61 12.54 4.74
C GLU A 112 0.98 11.89 6.08
N ILE A 113 0.26 10.84 6.50
CA ILE A 113 0.53 10.13 7.76
C ILE A 113 1.96 9.57 7.80
N ILE A 114 2.40 8.92 6.71
CA ILE A 114 3.77 8.39 6.62
C ILE A 114 4.79 9.53 6.64
N SER A 115 4.51 10.63 5.92
CA SER A 115 5.38 11.80 5.86
C SER A 115 5.57 12.44 7.23
N ASP A 116 4.50 12.63 8.00
CA ASP A 116 4.56 13.20 9.35
C ASP A 116 5.37 12.32 10.31
N VAL A 117 5.19 11.01 10.22
CA VAL A 117 5.96 10.06 11.03
C VAL A 117 7.43 10.09 10.64
N LEU A 118 7.75 10.06 9.35
CA LEU A 118 9.12 10.15 8.87
C LEU A 118 9.78 11.46 9.30
N ASP A 119 9.13 12.60 9.06
CA ASP A 119 9.73 13.90 9.36
C ASP A 119 10.01 14.11 10.86
N SER A 120 9.17 13.53 11.73
CA SER A 120 9.36 13.57 13.18
C SER A 120 10.24 12.44 13.75
N SER A 121 10.79 11.58 12.89
CA SER A 121 11.61 10.43 13.32
C SER A 121 13.04 10.84 13.70
N SER A 122 13.62 10.03 14.58
CA SER A 122 15.03 10.02 14.96
C SER A 122 15.54 8.58 15.01
N GLY A 123 16.85 8.39 15.10
CA GLY A 123 17.43 7.06 15.29
C GLY A 123 17.45 6.24 14.00
N GLU A 124 16.97 5.01 14.04
CA GLU A 124 17.04 4.09 12.89
C GLU A 124 15.75 4.15 12.04
N ILE A 125 15.93 4.20 10.72
CA ILE A 125 14.85 4.02 9.74
C ILE A 125 15.21 2.83 8.85
N LEU A 126 14.31 1.85 8.80
CA LEU A 126 14.44 0.68 7.92
C LEU A 126 13.48 0.83 6.74
N LEU A 127 14.00 0.67 5.53
CA LEU A 127 13.22 0.74 4.30
C LEU A 127 13.39 -0.56 3.53
N GLN A 128 12.29 -1.20 3.13
CA GLN A 128 12.31 -2.36 2.25
C GLN A 128 11.31 -2.16 1.13
N GLY A 129 11.74 -2.40 -0.10
CA GLY A 129 10.86 -2.35 -1.26
C GLY A 129 11.61 -2.70 -2.53
N ILE A 130 10.97 -2.52 -3.67
CA ILE A 130 11.54 -2.95 -4.94
C ILE A 130 12.54 -1.90 -5.44
N GLY A 131 12.06 -0.73 -5.87
CA GLY A 131 12.91 0.39 -6.30
C GLY A 131 13.01 1.54 -5.27
N LEU A 132 12.06 1.63 -4.32
CA LEU A 132 11.98 2.71 -3.33
C LEU A 132 12.08 4.12 -3.95
N ARG A 133 11.50 4.31 -5.15
CA ARG A 133 11.57 5.57 -5.90
C ARG A 133 10.94 6.75 -5.16
N GLU A 134 9.99 6.50 -4.27
CA GLU A 134 9.42 7.52 -3.40
C GLU A 134 10.38 8.03 -2.32
N PHE A 135 11.51 7.35 -2.09
CA PHE A 135 12.58 7.80 -1.18
C PHE A 135 13.79 8.33 -1.94
N PHE A 136 14.12 7.68 -3.06
CA PHE A 136 15.35 7.92 -3.81
C PHE A 136 15.10 8.49 -5.22
N GLY A 137 13.91 9.00 -5.49
CA GLY A 137 13.54 9.58 -6.78
C GLY A 137 13.16 11.05 -6.69
N ASP A 138 12.05 11.36 -7.36
CA ASP A 138 11.52 12.69 -7.60
C ASP A 138 10.12 12.90 -7.01
N LYS A 139 9.63 11.94 -6.21
CA LYS A 139 8.26 11.92 -5.68
C LYS A 139 8.22 11.43 -4.23
N GLY A 140 7.07 11.58 -3.59
CA GLY A 140 6.77 11.00 -2.28
C GLY A 140 7.60 11.60 -1.15
N TYR A 141 8.38 10.75 -0.48
CA TYR A 141 9.15 11.05 0.73
C TYR A 141 10.59 11.52 0.45
N ALA A 142 10.99 11.63 -0.81
CA ALA A 142 12.37 11.96 -1.19
C ALA A 142 12.86 13.28 -0.58
N ASP A 143 12.00 14.29 -0.52
CA ASP A 143 12.35 15.60 0.05
C ASP A 143 12.53 15.55 1.56
N ILE A 144 11.82 14.64 2.26
CA ILE A 144 12.01 14.42 3.70
C ILE A 144 13.41 13.87 3.95
N LEU A 145 13.82 12.84 3.19
CA LEU A 145 15.15 12.24 3.32
C LEU A 145 16.27 13.23 2.96
N ARG A 146 16.07 14.03 1.91
CA ARG A 146 16.99 15.12 1.55
C ARG A 146 17.11 16.16 2.66
N ARG A 147 15.98 16.53 3.28
CA ARG A 147 15.96 17.46 4.41
C ARG A 147 16.70 16.87 5.62
N MET A 148 16.44 15.62 5.99
CA MET A 148 17.16 14.92 7.06
C MET A 148 18.68 14.92 6.84
N LEU A 149 19.10 14.65 5.60
CA LEU A 149 20.50 14.68 5.17
C LEU A 149 21.09 16.10 5.28
N ASN A 150 20.40 17.11 4.72
CA ASN A 150 20.87 18.49 4.69
C ASN A 150 20.97 19.11 6.09
N GLU A 151 20.07 18.75 6.99
CA GLU A 151 20.06 19.22 8.37
C GLU A 151 20.97 18.39 9.30
N ASN A 152 21.66 17.36 8.77
CA ASN A 152 22.49 16.42 9.56
C ASN A 152 21.73 15.90 10.79
N ARG A 153 20.47 15.47 10.59
CA ARG A 153 19.64 14.91 11.67
C ARG A 153 20.26 13.61 12.18
N LYS A 154 20.01 13.28 13.45
CA LYS A 154 20.45 12.02 14.08
C LYS A 154 19.64 10.84 13.53
N ILE A 155 20.05 10.33 12.37
CA ILE A 155 19.33 9.33 11.58
C ILE A 155 20.32 8.31 10.99
N ASN A 156 19.99 7.03 11.11
CA ASN A 156 20.65 5.93 10.39
C ASN A 156 19.62 5.21 9.51
N ILE A 157 19.75 5.34 8.19
CA ILE A 157 18.88 4.68 7.22
C ILE A 157 19.53 3.39 6.73
N LYS A 158 18.79 2.29 6.80
CA LYS A 158 19.11 1.03 6.11
C LYS A 158 18.02 0.75 5.08
N ALA A 159 18.39 0.62 3.81
CA ALA A 159 17.45 0.32 2.74
C ALA A 159 17.79 -1.01 2.03
N LEU A 160 16.82 -1.92 1.98
CA LEU A 160 16.85 -3.14 1.17
C LEU A 160 16.04 -2.91 -0.11
N LEU A 161 16.72 -2.97 -1.24
CA LEU A 161 16.11 -2.90 -2.56
C LEU A 161 16.28 -4.23 -3.29
N VAL A 162 15.49 -4.43 -4.33
CA VAL A 162 15.65 -5.58 -5.22
C VAL A 162 16.78 -5.30 -6.19
N ASN A 163 17.60 -6.30 -6.47
CA ASN A 163 18.57 -6.21 -7.55
C ASN A 163 17.82 -6.10 -8.88
N PRO A 164 17.99 -5.00 -9.65
CA PRO A 164 17.28 -4.81 -10.92
C PRO A 164 17.67 -5.82 -11.99
N ASN A 165 18.81 -6.50 -11.84
CA ASN A 165 19.27 -7.56 -12.76
C ASN A 165 18.86 -8.98 -12.31
N SER A 166 18.04 -9.10 -11.26
CA SER A 166 17.59 -10.41 -10.76
C SER A 166 16.47 -11.00 -11.60
N ASP A 167 16.35 -12.32 -11.58
CA ASP A 167 15.21 -13.04 -12.17
C ASP A 167 13.88 -12.55 -11.60
N PHE A 168 13.88 -12.07 -10.35
CA PHE A 168 12.69 -11.49 -9.74
C PHE A 168 12.29 -10.17 -10.42
N ALA A 169 13.24 -9.25 -10.65
CA ALA A 169 12.93 -8.00 -11.34
C ALA A 169 12.35 -8.25 -12.74
N LYS A 170 12.88 -9.24 -13.46
CA LYS A 170 12.33 -9.70 -14.74
C LYS A 170 10.94 -10.29 -14.61
N ALA A 171 10.73 -11.18 -13.64
CA ALA A 171 9.42 -11.78 -13.40
C ALA A 171 8.35 -10.71 -13.12
N ARG A 172 8.69 -9.67 -12.34
CA ARG A 172 7.84 -8.50 -12.12
C ARG A 172 7.50 -7.79 -13.43
N ALA A 173 8.49 -7.46 -14.24
CA ALA A 173 8.26 -6.78 -15.52
C ALA A 173 7.37 -7.61 -16.46
N ILE A 174 7.51 -8.94 -16.46
CA ILE A 174 6.63 -9.83 -17.25
C ILE A 174 5.20 -9.84 -16.70
N ALA A 175 5.01 -9.85 -15.38
CA ALA A 175 3.68 -9.77 -14.79
C ALA A 175 2.99 -8.42 -15.04
N GLU A 176 3.77 -7.34 -15.05
CA GLU A 176 3.28 -5.97 -15.25
C GLU A 176 3.03 -5.64 -16.73
N ASP A 177 3.96 -5.99 -17.61
CA ASP A 177 3.97 -5.47 -18.97
C ASP A 177 4.03 -6.58 -20.05
N GLY A 178 4.05 -7.85 -19.63
CA GLY A 178 3.91 -9.03 -20.48
C GLY A 178 5.23 -9.67 -20.92
N MET A 179 5.11 -10.77 -21.69
CA MET A 179 6.23 -11.63 -22.09
C MET A 179 7.32 -10.93 -22.93
N VAL A 180 7.04 -9.74 -23.48
CA VAL A 180 8.04 -8.96 -24.24
C VAL A 180 9.25 -8.57 -23.37
N PHE A 181 9.10 -8.53 -22.05
CA PHE A 181 10.16 -8.25 -21.08
C PHE A 181 11.00 -9.46 -20.69
N ASP A 182 10.76 -10.64 -21.30
CA ASP A 182 11.70 -11.78 -21.25
C ASP A 182 12.98 -11.49 -22.05
N ASP A 183 12.88 -10.63 -23.07
CA ASP A 183 14.03 -10.11 -23.80
C ASP A 183 14.84 -9.12 -22.95
N GLU A 184 16.14 -9.37 -22.81
CA GLU A 184 17.05 -8.62 -21.96
C GLU A 184 17.20 -7.15 -22.40
N GLU A 185 17.24 -6.87 -23.71
CA GLU A 185 17.39 -5.50 -24.23
C GLU A 185 16.12 -4.70 -23.97
N ILE A 186 14.95 -5.31 -24.22
CA ILE A 186 13.65 -4.70 -23.92
C ILE A 186 13.53 -4.44 -22.42
N PHE A 187 13.88 -5.41 -21.57
CA PHE A 187 13.86 -5.26 -20.12
C PHE A 187 14.73 -4.10 -19.62
N ARG A 188 15.96 -3.97 -20.11
CA ARG A 188 16.87 -2.89 -19.74
C ARG A 188 16.40 -1.51 -20.20
N SER A 189 15.65 -1.45 -21.31
CA SER A 189 14.99 -0.22 -21.78
C SER A 189 13.66 0.08 -21.04
N GLY A 190 13.20 -0.86 -20.21
CA GLY A 190 11.91 -0.85 -19.57
C GLY A 190 11.75 0.15 -18.41
N PRO A 191 10.50 0.49 -18.04
CA PRO A 191 10.21 1.39 -16.93
C PRO A 191 10.84 0.95 -15.59
N LEU A 192 10.74 -0.33 -15.24
CA LEU A 192 11.26 -0.87 -13.97
C LEU A 192 12.78 -0.70 -13.85
N TYR A 193 13.53 -0.99 -14.92
CA TYR A 193 14.98 -0.84 -14.95
C TYR A 193 15.40 0.63 -14.87
N SER A 194 14.74 1.50 -15.65
CA SER A 194 14.94 2.96 -15.59
C SER A 194 14.68 3.53 -14.19
N ASP A 195 13.61 3.10 -13.53
CA ASP A 195 13.26 3.58 -12.19
C ASP A 195 14.25 3.11 -11.12
N SER A 196 14.76 1.89 -11.26
CA SER A 196 15.83 1.35 -10.42
C SER A 196 17.12 2.14 -10.61
N TRP A 197 17.50 2.44 -11.85
CA TRP A 197 18.68 3.25 -12.19
C TRP A 197 18.60 4.67 -11.59
N ARG A 198 17.45 5.33 -11.71
CA ARG A 198 17.22 6.66 -11.11
C ARG A 198 17.41 6.64 -9.59
N SER A 199 16.81 5.64 -8.93
CA SER A 199 16.91 5.45 -7.48
C SER A 199 18.36 5.24 -7.06
N MET A 200 19.12 4.41 -7.79
CA MET A 200 20.54 4.17 -7.54
C MET A 200 21.40 5.42 -7.66
N ASN A 201 21.20 6.25 -8.69
CA ASN A 201 21.95 7.50 -8.85
C ASN A 201 21.73 8.47 -7.69
N MET A 202 20.50 8.56 -7.20
CA MET A 202 20.19 9.35 -6.01
C MET A 202 20.83 8.75 -4.75
N ILE A 203 20.75 7.42 -4.57
CA ILE A 203 21.40 6.72 -3.47
C ILE A 203 22.90 7.02 -3.46
N ALA A 204 23.58 6.91 -4.62
CA ALA A 204 25.00 7.20 -4.75
C ALA A 204 25.33 8.64 -4.33
N THR A 205 24.53 9.59 -4.79
CA THR A 205 24.68 11.02 -4.45
C THR A 205 24.50 11.26 -2.96
N MET A 206 23.43 10.72 -2.36
CA MET A 206 23.14 10.86 -0.94
C MET A 206 24.19 10.19 -0.07
N LYS A 207 24.65 8.99 -0.45
CA LYS A 207 25.67 8.24 0.29
C LYS A 207 27.00 8.98 0.28
N LYS A 208 27.40 9.57 -0.86
CA LYS A 208 28.59 10.42 -0.94
C LYS A 208 28.49 11.62 0.00
N LYS A 209 27.36 12.34 -0.01
CA LYS A 209 27.14 13.48 0.88
C LYS A 209 27.11 13.08 2.36
N ALA A 210 26.57 11.91 2.68
CA ALA A 210 26.49 11.41 4.05
C ALA A 210 27.85 11.04 4.66
N GLN A 211 28.90 10.81 3.85
CA GLN A 211 30.24 10.48 4.36
C GLN A 211 30.86 11.61 5.19
N ASP A 212 30.50 12.86 4.89
CA ASP A 212 31.01 14.04 5.59
C ASP A 212 30.17 14.42 6.82
N LEU A 213 29.14 13.64 7.14
CA LEU A 213 28.17 13.93 8.19
C LEU A 213 28.39 13.03 9.42
N SER A 214 28.28 13.63 10.60
CA SER A 214 28.50 12.94 11.88
C SER A 214 27.25 12.28 12.48
N ARG A 215 26.05 12.69 12.04
CA ARG A 215 24.79 12.26 12.66
C ARG A 215 23.83 11.57 11.70
N PHE A 216 24.09 11.68 10.39
CA PHE A 216 23.29 11.06 9.35
C PHE A 216 24.10 9.96 8.64
N SER A 217 23.53 8.76 8.49
CA SER A 217 24.10 7.68 7.69
C SER A 217 23.07 7.03 6.78
N LEU A 218 23.49 6.64 5.57
CA LEU A 218 22.68 5.90 4.61
C LEU A 218 23.44 4.66 4.14
N ASN A 219 22.87 3.50 4.44
CA ASN A 219 23.34 2.21 3.97
C ASN A 219 22.28 1.57 3.10
N VAL A 220 22.69 1.08 1.94
CA VAL A 220 21.79 0.46 0.97
C VAL A 220 22.39 -0.86 0.51
N LYS A 221 21.53 -1.88 0.45
CA LYS A 221 21.85 -3.23 -0.01
C LYS A 221 20.78 -3.68 -1.01
N PHE A 222 21.19 -4.52 -1.95
CA PHE A 222 20.31 -5.08 -2.99
C PHE A 222 20.22 -6.60 -2.82
N VAL A 223 19.07 -7.19 -3.13
CA VAL A 223 18.85 -8.64 -2.98
C VAL A 223 18.23 -9.28 -4.22
N ASP A 224 18.61 -10.53 -4.51
CA ASP A 224 18.00 -11.37 -5.57
C ASP A 224 16.74 -12.09 -5.09
N HIS A 225 15.98 -11.49 -4.17
CA HIS A 225 14.83 -12.11 -3.52
C HIS A 225 13.59 -11.24 -3.61
N TRP A 226 12.43 -11.90 -3.71
CA TRP A 226 11.12 -11.28 -3.63
C TRP A 226 10.91 -10.68 -2.22
N PRO A 227 10.76 -9.35 -2.07
CA PRO A 227 10.31 -8.81 -0.80
C PRO A 227 8.86 -9.24 -0.59
N SER A 228 8.54 -9.98 0.47
CA SER A 228 7.14 -10.33 0.79
C SER A 228 6.29 -9.10 1.08
N SER A 229 6.93 -7.97 1.37
CA SER A 229 6.29 -6.72 1.72
C SER A 229 7.15 -5.51 1.40
N TYR A 230 6.46 -4.41 1.16
CA TYR A 230 6.97 -3.07 1.33
C TYR A 230 6.93 -2.69 2.82
N LEU A 231 8.03 -2.14 3.33
CA LEU A 231 8.23 -1.89 4.75
C LEU A 231 8.88 -0.53 4.98
N ILE A 232 8.29 0.26 5.88
CA ILE A 232 8.92 1.44 6.47
C ILE A 232 8.86 1.25 7.98
N MET A 233 10.01 1.13 8.65
CA MET A 233 10.06 1.08 10.11
C MET A 233 10.79 2.29 10.67
N THR A 234 10.18 2.93 11.66
CA THR A 234 10.77 3.96 12.52
C THR A 234 10.76 3.46 13.96
N GLU A 235 11.33 4.23 14.90
CA GLU A 235 11.29 3.89 16.34
C GLU A 235 9.85 3.77 16.89
N LYS A 236 8.89 4.49 16.28
CA LYS A 236 7.49 4.54 16.74
C LYS A 236 6.58 3.61 15.97
N PHE A 237 6.65 3.63 14.64
CA PHE A 237 5.70 2.92 13.79
C PHE A 237 6.36 2.14 12.68
N THR A 238 5.69 1.05 12.32
CA THR A 238 5.98 0.19 11.18
C THR A 238 4.81 0.28 10.22
N PHE A 239 5.09 0.71 8.99
CA PHE A 239 4.15 0.68 7.88
C PHE A 239 4.45 -0.54 7.02
N LEU A 240 3.43 -1.36 6.81
CA LEU A 240 3.53 -2.61 6.09
C LEU A 240 2.50 -2.64 4.97
N GLU A 241 2.95 -2.92 3.76
CA GLU A 241 2.10 -3.28 2.64
C GLU A 241 2.57 -4.63 2.10
N SER A 242 1.64 -5.55 1.87
CA SER A 242 1.97 -6.87 1.35
C SER A 242 2.12 -6.81 -0.16
N TYR A 243 3.15 -7.44 -0.70
CA TYR A 243 3.34 -7.57 -2.15
C TYR A 243 2.69 -8.86 -2.67
N GLN A 244 2.03 -8.77 -3.82
CA GLN A 244 1.41 -9.89 -4.50
C GLN A 244 1.86 -9.96 -5.97
N PHE A 245 2.07 -11.18 -6.47
CA PHE A 245 2.35 -11.43 -7.88
C PHE A 245 1.04 -11.81 -8.59
N ALA A 246 0.30 -10.81 -9.05
CA ALA A 246 -1.01 -11.02 -9.67
C ALA A 246 -1.18 -10.15 -10.92
N ASN A 247 -1.73 -10.74 -11.98
CA ASN A 247 -2.17 -10.01 -13.16
C ASN A 247 -3.57 -9.43 -12.89
N LEU A 248 -3.68 -8.10 -12.84
CA LEU A 248 -4.91 -7.40 -12.46
C LEU A 248 -5.75 -6.92 -13.64
N GLN A 249 -5.43 -7.34 -14.86
CA GLN A 249 -6.22 -6.98 -16.04
C GLN A 249 -7.70 -7.33 -15.85
N ASN A 250 -8.00 -8.42 -15.13
CA ASN A 250 -9.36 -8.89 -14.89
C ASN A 250 -10.10 -8.18 -13.73
N ILE A 251 -9.42 -7.38 -12.91
CA ILE A 251 -10.02 -6.72 -11.73
C ILE A 251 -10.03 -5.20 -11.89
N TYR A 252 -8.88 -4.61 -12.22
CA TYR A 252 -8.68 -3.16 -12.26
C TYR A 252 -8.25 -2.65 -13.65
N GLY A 253 -7.90 -3.53 -14.59
CA GLY A 253 -7.34 -3.14 -15.87
C GLY A 253 -5.90 -2.62 -15.77
N GLU A 254 -5.26 -2.82 -14.62
CA GLU A 254 -3.88 -2.45 -14.31
C GLU A 254 -3.05 -3.73 -14.09
N SER A 255 -1.74 -3.58 -13.91
CA SER A 255 -0.83 -4.71 -14.04
C SER A 255 -0.01 -5.05 -12.80
N SER A 256 -0.16 -4.32 -11.68
CA SER A 256 0.45 -4.68 -10.41
C SER A 256 -0.23 -4.04 -9.20
N PHE A 257 -0.20 -4.73 -8.06
CA PHE A 257 -0.74 -4.26 -6.79
C PHE A 257 0.19 -3.29 -6.03
N ASP A 258 1.41 -3.03 -6.52
CA ASP A 258 2.38 -2.18 -5.85
C ASP A 258 1.80 -0.78 -5.56
N GLY A 259 1.58 -0.50 -4.28
CA GLY A 259 0.98 0.74 -3.78
C GLY A 259 -0.54 0.83 -3.88
N LEU A 260 -1.24 -0.19 -4.41
CA LEU A 260 -2.70 -0.22 -4.63
C LEU A 260 -3.50 -1.04 -3.59
N VAL A 261 -2.82 -1.71 -2.65
CA VAL A 261 -3.46 -2.38 -1.52
C VAL A 261 -3.40 -1.54 -0.24
N PRO A 262 -4.31 -1.75 0.73
CA PRO A 262 -4.25 -1.08 2.02
C PRO A 262 -2.92 -1.29 2.74
N MET A 263 -2.45 -0.28 3.46
CA MET A 263 -1.28 -0.40 4.34
C MET A 263 -1.71 -0.59 5.79
N LEU A 264 -0.88 -1.29 6.56
CA LEU A 264 -1.03 -1.43 8.00
C LEU A 264 -0.05 -0.51 8.71
N GLN A 265 -0.54 0.30 9.65
CA GLN A 265 0.29 1.02 10.61
C GLN A 265 0.28 0.25 11.93
N ILE A 266 1.47 -0.16 12.37
CA ILE A 266 1.68 -0.99 13.55
C ILE A 266 2.66 -0.28 14.48
N LYS A 267 2.49 -0.37 15.80
CA LYS A 267 3.49 0.09 16.78
C LYS A 267 4.79 -0.71 16.62
N SER A 268 5.93 -0.04 16.46
CA SER A 268 7.23 -0.71 16.28
C SER A 268 7.67 -1.54 17.49
N GLN A 269 7.10 -1.30 18.65
CA GLN A 269 7.35 -2.05 19.89
C GLN A 269 6.50 -3.32 20.03
N SER A 270 5.53 -3.54 19.14
CA SER A 270 4.71 -4.76 19.15
C SER A 270 5.51 -5.99 18.75
N ASP A 271 5.05 -7.17 19.17
CA ASP A 271 5.68 -8.43 18.78
C ASP A 271 5.65 -8.65 17.27
N TYR A 272 4.59 -8.23 16.60
CA TYR A 272 4.51 -8.36 15.15
C TYR A 272 5.55 -7.48 14.45
N ALA A 273 5.70 -6.22 14.86
CA ALA A 273 6.75 -5.35 14.33
C ALA A 273 8.16 -5.89 14.63
N ARG A 274 8.38 -6.50 15.80
CA ARG A 274 9.66 -7.16 16.12
C ARG A 274 9.97 -8.33 15.19
N ILE A 275 8.96 -9.12 14.81
CA ILE A 275 9.11 -10.20 13.81
C ILE A 275 9.50 -9.60 12.45
N LEU A 276 8.83 -8.53 12.01
CA LEU A 276 9.16 -7.84 10.76
C LEU A 276 10.60 -7.26 10.78
N ARG A 277 11.02 -6.69 11.91
CA ARG A 277 12.40 -6.23 12.10
C ARG A 277 13.40 -7.37 12.02
N ASN A 278 13.12 -8.50 12.68
CA ASN A 278 13.98 -9.68 12.64
C ASN A 278 14.09 -10.25 11.22
N HIS A 279 12.98 -10.25 10.45
CA HIS A 279 13.01 -10.61 9.04
C HIS A 279 13.94 -9.68 8.24
N PHE A 280 13.78 -8.36 8.40
CA PHE A 280 14.64 -7.37 7.76
C PHE A 280 16.11 -7.58 8.14
N ASP A 281 16.42 -7.70 9.43
CA ASP A 281 17.78 -7.86 9.94
C ASP A 281 18.41 -9.18 9.47
N TYR A 282 17.63 -10.26 9.38
CA TYR A 282 18.08 -11.55 8.88
C TYR A 282 18.51 -11.47 7.42
N ILE A 283 17.67 -10.86 6.56
CA ILE A 283 18.04 -10.59 5.17
C ILE A 283 19.24 -9.65 5.15
N TRP A 284 19.19 -8.51 5.84
CA TRP A 284 20.25 -7.51 5.88
C TRP A 284 21.62 -8.08 6.24
N SER A 285 21.65 -9.06 7.15
CA SER A 285 22.90 -9.67 7.63
C SER A 285 23.66 -10.47 6.57
N GLY A 286 22.96 -11.03 5.57
CA GLY A 286 23.56 -11.98 4.63
C GLY A 286 23.80 -13.37 5.21
N ALA A 287 23.18 -13.70 6.34
CA ALA A 287 23.33 -15.01 6.98
C ALA A 287 22.72 -16.15 6.14
N ASN A 288 21.73 -15.86 5.28
CA ASN A 288 21.11 -16.87 4.42
C ASN A 288 21.90 -17.03 3.10
N PRO A 289 22.52 -18.21 2.83
CA PRO A 289 23.32 -18.41 1.63
C PRO A 289 22.51 -18.39 0.32
N TYR A 290 21.19 -18.54 0.40
CA TYR A 290 20.30 -18.51 -0.77
C TYR A 290 19.74 -17.11 -1.08
N VAL A 291 19.88 -16.15 -0.15
CA VAL A 291 19.47 -14.77 -0.37
C VAL A 291 20.73 -13.94 -0.58
N LYS A 292 21.16 -13.85 -1.85
CA LYS A 292 22.34 -13.07 -2.23
C LYS A 292 22.11 -11.59 -1.98
N ILE A 293 23.15 -10.93 -1.49
CA ILE A 293 23.15 -9.50 -1.16
C ILE A 293 24.28 -8.83 -1.92
N PHE A 294 23.98 -7.65 -2.44
CA PHE A 294 24.93 -6.83 -3.16
C PHE A 294 25.00 -5.43 -2.56
N SER A 295 26.20 -4.87 -2.61
CA SER A 295 26.45 -3.46 -2.39
C SER A 295 26.04 -2.63 -3.60
N LEU A 296 25.95 -1.32 -3.40
CA LEU A 296 25.71 -0.37 -4.50
C LEU A 296 26.77 -0.46 -5.60
N SER A 297 28.05 -0.64 -5.24
CA SER A 297 29.14 -0.77 -6.23
C SER A 297 28.97 -2.00 -7.11
N GLU A 298 28.66 -3.15 -6.50
CA GLU A 298 28.47 -4.41 -7.24
C GLU A 298 27.29 -4.35 -8.22
N ILE A 299 26.18 -3.68 -7.86
CA ILE A 299 25.05 -3.50 -8.77
C ILE A 299 25.38 -2.46 -9.86
N SER A 300 26.01 -1.35 -9.51
CA SER A 300 26.38 -0.31 -10.48
C SER A 300 27.30 -0.86 -11.56
N GLU A 301 28.30 -1.68 -11.22
CA GLU A 301 29.17 -2.34 -12.20
C GLU A 301 28.39 -3.22 -13.17
N LYS A 302 27.46 -4.03 -12.65
CA LYS A 302 26.61 -4.90 -13.47
C LYS A 302 25.67 -4.13 -14.41
N MET A 303 25.25 -2.93 -14.02
CA MET A 303 24.37 -2.09 -14.84
C MET A 303 25.11 -1.26 -15.89
N ILE A 304 26.40 -0.95 -15.67
CA ILE A 304 27.25 -0.21 -16.62
C ILE A 304 27.75 -1.11 -17.76
N ILE A 305 27.79 -2.44 -17.57
CA ILE A 305 28.18 -3.40 -18.59
C ILE A 305 27.04 -3.53 -19.64
N ASN A 306 27.06 -2.63 -20.62
CA ASN A 306 26.87 -2.80 -22.07
C ASN A 306 26.62 -1.44 -22.74
#